data_AF-A0ABD1Q9P6-F1
#
_entry.id   AF-A0ABD1Q9P6-F1
#
_cell.length_a   1.000
_cell.length_b   1.000
_cell.length_c   1.000
_cell.angle_alpha   90.00
_cell.angle_beta   90.00
_cell.angle_gamma   90.00
#
_symmetry.space_group_name_H-M   'P 1'
#
loop_
_entity.id
_entity.type
_entity.pdbx_description
1 polymer ?
#
loop_
_entity_poly.entity_id
_entity_poly.type
_entity_poly.pdbx_seq_one_letter_code
_entity_poly.pdbx_strand_id
1 'polypeptide(L)'
;MAGIQYYKTIFTGREISNNTVQQEHESMKFFLSRVVTGEDRMMLQSTGIACHKTNYSVHCVANQPVRIDTGTMTVHTPSDQPVQETVVRPYARQEDHNLLKNVTPVKILQGNYTMLPACQYIHDVPAASFVRKYSKPMSHLSAYEVMNPAANQSVHCFPGAIIGLKFHGHLALNSSDTPGGHSMQDFKQFLRQAYNLKFAHVSEIKRPNLVLLSRRKTRRFLNEDEMASMMEELGFRVIIVARNNVISNLNKFARIINSCRVFVGAHGAGLTNELFLPAGAVMVQVELIGLEWAAATYYGDPASAMGVHYLPYRIEPEESSLLKVFERNHTVFKDPKSFSFEVGREIYLNHQNVRINLARFRETMVEALSIVEDSDI
;
A
#
# COMPACT_ATOMS: atom_id res chain seq x y z
N MET A 1 -15.77 2.31 -2.34
CA MET A 1 -16.12 0.94 -2.79
C MET A 1 -15.34 -0.05 -1.93
N ALA A 2 -15.95 -0.55 -0.87
CA ALA A 2 -15.46 -1.72 -0.15
C ALA A 2 -15.83 -2.95 -0.97
N GLY A 3 -14.89 -3.82 -1.32
CA GLY A 3 -15.20 -5.16 -1.87
C GLY A 3 -14.96 -6.20 -0.78
N ILE A 4 -15.45 -7.42 -0.87
CA ILE A 4 -15.13 -8.51 0.07
C ILE A 4 -14.43 -9.64 -0.69
N GLN A 5 -13.22 -10.03 -0.29
CA GLN A 5 -12.34 -11.03 -0.86
C GLN A 5 -12.17 -12.21 0.11
N TYR A 6 -11.90 -13.39 -0.43
CA TYR A 6 -11.73 -14.61 0.35
C TYR A 6 -10.26 -14.99 0.45
N TYR A 7 -9.79 -15.60 1.54
CA TYR A 7 -8.42 -16.15 1.57
C TYR A 7 -8.44 -17.68 1.50
N LYS A 8 -7.69 -18.24 0.54
CA LYS A 8 -7.22 -19.63 0.59
C LYS A 8 -5.70 -19.57 0.75
N THR A 9 -5.16 -20.11 1.84
CA THR A 9 -3.72 -20.36 1.93
C THR A 9 -3.38 -21.36 0.82
N ILE A 10 -2.53 -20.99 -0.13
CA ILE A 10 -2.19 -21.83 -1.28
C ILE A 10 -1.53 -23.12 -0.77
N PHE A 11 -2.29 -24.22 -0.76
CA PHE A 11 -1.76 -25.56 -0.90
C PHE A 11 -2.50 -26.24 -2.05
N THR A 12 -1.70 -26.73 -2.99
CA THR A 12 -2.08 -27.37 -4.24
C THR A 12 -3.19 -28.41 -4.04
N GLY A 13 -4.20 -28.36 -4.91
CA GLY A 13 -5.40 -29.17 -4.81
C GLY A 13 -5.14 -30.67 -4.83
N ARG A 14 -5.78 -31.36 -3.90
CA ARG A 14 -6.17 -32.77 -3.99
C ARG A 14 -7.38 -32.98 -3.11
N GLU A 15 -8.25 -33.92 -3.51
CA GLU A 15 -9.47 -34.30 -2.78
C GLU A 15 -9.19 -34.51 -1.28
N ILE A 16 -9.98 -33.85 -0.45
CA ILE A 16 -9.71 -33.63 0.98
C ILE A 16 -10.55 -34.62 1.79
N SER A 17 -9.90 -35.51 2.54
CA SER A 17 -10.54 -36.39 3.52
C SER A 17 -11.04 -35.62 4.74
N ASN A 18 -12.00 -36.14 5.52
CA ASN A 18 -12.53 -35.48 6.72
C ASN A 18 -11.44 -35.06 7.75
N ASN A 19 -10.34 -35.82 7.87
CA ASN A 19 -9.22 -35.45 8.73
C ASN A 19 -8.48 -34.19 8.24
N THR A 20 -8.47 -33.97 6.94
CA THR A 20 -7.81 -32.83 6.30
C THR A 20 -8.63 -31.55 6.48
N VAL A 21 -9.98 -31.62 6.46
CA VAL A 21 -10.88 -30.49 6.76
C VAL A 21 -10.72 -30.00 8.20
N GLN A 22 -10.63 -30.93 9.17
CA GLN A 22 -10.42 -30.59 10.58
C GLN A 22 -9.08 -29.86 10.79
N GLN A 23 -8.02 -30.35 10.14
CA GLN A 23 -6.68 -29.78 10.19
C GLN A 23 -6.61 -28.38 9.53
N GLU A 24 -7.34 -28.16 8.43
CA GLU A 24 -7.49 -26.85 7.79
C GLU A 24 -8.24 -25.86 8.69
N HIS A 25 -9.29 -26.31 9.38
CA HIS A 25 -10.03 -25.49 10.34
C HIS A 25 -9.18 -25.05 11.54
N GLU A 26 -8.37 -25.96 12.10
CA GLU A 26 -7.45 -25.61 13.18
C GLU A 26 -6.34 -24.66 12.71
N SER A 27 -5.81 -24.89 11.50
CA SER A 27 -4.83 -23.99 10.87
C SER A 27 -5.40 -22.57 10.69
N MET A 28 -6.63 -22.47 10.18
CA MET A 28 -7.33 -21.19 10.01
C MET A 28 -7.56 -20.47 11.35
N LYS A 29 -8.02 -21.17 12.39
CA LYS A 29 -8.16 -20.60 13.73
C LYS A 29 -6.83 -20.09 14.28
N PHE A 30 -5.75 -20.83 14.06
CA PHE A 30 -4.41 -20.40 14.44
C PHE A 30 -4.01 -19.10 13.73
N PHE A 31 -4.19 -19.00 12.41
CA PHE A 31 -3.88 -17.77 11.66
C PHE A 31 -4.72 -16.58 12.12
N LEU A 32 -6.03 -16.77 12.30
CA LEU A 32 -6.95 -15.73 12.79
C LEU A 32 -6.54 -15.23 14.19
N SER A 33 -6.10 -16.13 15.07
CA SER A 33 -5.62 -15.76 16.42
C SER A 33 -4.39 -14.83 16.40
N ARG A 34 -3.57 -14.90 15.34
CA ARG A 34 -2.38 -14.05 15.18
C ARG A 34 -2.69 -12.64 14.68
N VAL A 35 -3.90 -12.41 14.16
CA VAL A 35 -4.34 -11.07 13.68
C VAL A 35 -4.60 -10.12 14.85
N VAL A 36 -4.91 -10.65 16.03
CA VAL A 36 -5.05 -9.92 17.30
C VAL A 36 -3.94 -10.29 18.29
N THR A 37 -3.67 -9.41 19.24
CA THR A 37 -2.59 -9.57 20.24
C THR A 37 -3.10 -9.28 21.64
N GLY A 38 -2.33 -9.66 22.66
CA GLY A 38 -2.64 -9.36 24.06
C GLY A 38 -4.01 -9.89 24.52
N GLU A 39 -4.75 -9.05 25.25
CA GLU A 39 -6.09 -9.37 25.78
C GLU A 39 -7.10 -9.70 24.69
N ASP A 40 -7.02 -9.04 23.52
CA ASP A 40 -7.93 -9.30 22.41
C ASP A 40 -7.76 -10.72 21.85
N ARG A 41 -6.55 -11.28 21.91
CA ARG A 41 -6.32 -12.68 21.53
C ARG A 41 -6.98 -13.64 22.51
N MET A 42 -6.89 -13.36 23.81
CA MET A 42 -7.55 -14.17 24.84
C MET A 42 -9.08 -14.08 24.70
N MET A 43 -9.60 -12.88 24.41
CA MET A 43 -11.02 -12.67 24.13
C MET A 43 -11.48 -13.44 22.88
N LEU A 44 -10.71 -13.39 21.78
CA LEU A 44 -11.03 -14.14 20.56
C LEU A 44 -11.12 -15.65 20.81
N GLN A 45 -10.26 -16.19 21.69
CA GLN A 45 -10.28 -17.60 22.06
C GLN A 45 -11.48 -17.97 22.92
N SER A 46 -11.97 -17.06 23.78
CA SER A 46 -13.08 -17.33 24.70
C SER A 46 -14.46 -17.07 24.10
N THR A 47 -14.64 -15.97 23.36
CA THR A 47 -15.95 -15.53 22.83
C THR A 47 -16.12 -15.84 21.35
N GLY A 48 -15.04 -16.14 20.64
CA GLY A 48 -15.03 -16.35 19.21
C GLY A 48 -14.93 -15.08 18.36
N ILE A 49 -14.91 -13.90 19.00
CA ILE A 49 -14.74 -12.60 18.33
C ILE A 49 -14.02 -11.59 19.22
N ALA A 50 -13.09 -10.83 18.64
CA ALA A 50 -12.44 -9.72 19.32
C ALA A 50 -12.12 -8.57 18.36
N CYS A 51 -12.03 -7.35 18.90
CA CYS A 51 -11.73 -6.15 18.15
C CYS A 51 -10.48 -5.47 18.71
N HIS A 52 -9.41 -5.47 17.92
CA HIS A 52 -8.17 -4.81 18.28
C HIS A 52 -8.18 -3.35 17.82
N LYS A 53 -7.92 -2.44 18.76
CA LYS A 53 -7.94 -1.00 18.53
C LYS A 53 -6.61 -0.37 18.91
N THR A 54 -6.04 0.38 17.98
CA THR A 54 -4.84 1.20 18.16
C THR A 54 -5.11 2.59 17.60
N ASN A 55 -4.17 3.53 17.78
CA ASN A 55 -4.31 4.88 17.21
C ASN A 55 -4.48 4.88 15.69
N TYR A 56 -3.90 3.89 14.99
CA TYR A 56 -3.86 3.86 13.52
C TYR A 56 -4.76 2.78 12.91
N SER A 57 -5.24 1.82 13.70
CA SER A 57 -5.95 0.63 13.20
C SER A 57 -7.11 0.24 14.09
N VAL A 58 -8.21 -0.14 13.46
CA VAL A 58 -9.32 -0.84 14.10
C VAL A 58 -9.68 -2.01 13.20
N HIS A 59 -9.54 -3.22 13.75
CA HIS A 59 -9.97 -4.44 13.08
C HIS A 59 -10.54 -5.43 14.07
N CYS A 60 -11.56 -6.16 13.64
CA CYS A 60 -12.17 -7.24 14.40
C CYS A 60 -11.94 -8.56 13.68
N VAL A 61 -11.85 -9.63 14.47
CA VAL A 61 -11.62 -10.99 13.98
C VAL A 61 -12.67 -11.88 14.59
N ALA A 62 -13.34 -12.66 13.76
CA ALA A 62 -14.24 -13.74 14.18
C ALA A 62 -13.63 -15.07 13.73
N ASN A 63 -13.43 -16.00 14.68
CA ASN A 63 -12.91 -17.35 14.42
C ASN A 63 -14.02 -18.43 14.45
N GLN A 64 -15.26 -17.98 14.39
CA GLN A 64 -16.48 -18.77 14.34
C GLN A 64 -17.29 -18.41 13.09
N PRO A 65 -18.27 -19.25 12.69
CA PRO A 65 -19.10 -18.95 11.54
C PRO A 65 -19.79 -17.59 11.63
N VAL A 66 -19.67 -16.79 10.59
CA VAL A 66 -20.30 -15.47 10.47
C VAL A 66 -21.25 -15.43 9.28
N ARG A 67 -22.25 -14.53 9.35
CA ARG A 67 -23.10 -14.21 8.21
C ARG A 67 -22.89 -12.75 7.83
N ILE A 68 -22.57 -12.48 6.58
CA ILE A 68 -22.32 -11.14 6.06
C ILE A 68 -23.45 -10.78 5.11
N ASP A 69 -24.27 -9.82 5.53
CA ASP A 69 -25.23 -9.14 4.67
C ASP A 69 -24.53 -8.00 3.94
N THR A 70 -24.30 -8.18 2.64
CA THR A 70 -23.63 -7.19 1.80
C THR A 70 -24.55 -6.04 1.41
N GLY A 71 -25.88 -6.20 1.49
CA GLY A 71 -26.84 -5.13 1.23
C GLY A 71 -26.80 -4.06 2.31
N THR A 72 -26.64 -4.48 3.57
CA THR A 72 -26.59 -3.56 4.73
C THR A 72 -25.17 -3.33 5.28
N MET A 73 -24.17 -4.05 4.77
CA MET A 73 -22.80 -4.10 5.31
C MET A 73 -22.79 -4.50 6.80
N THR A 74 -23.56 -5.54 7.13
CA THR A 74 -23.70 -6.07 8.49
C THR A 74 -23.09 -7.46 8.58
N VAL A 75 -22.22 -7.65 9.57
CA VAL A 75 -21.63 -8.93 9.94
C VAL A 75 -22.32 -9.43 11.19
N HIS A 76 -23.05 -10.53 11.06
CA HIS A 76 -23.68 -11.21 12.17
C HIS A 76 -22.75 -12.29 12.70
N THR A 77 -22.50 -12.21 14.00
CA THR A 77 -21.73 -13.20 14.73
C THR A 77 -22.58 -13.78 15.86
N PRO A 78 -22.51 -15.09 16.07
CA PRO A 78 -23.28 -15.73 17.11
C PRO A 78 -22.78 -15.38 18.50
N SER A 79 -23.71 -15.19 19.44
CA SER A 79 -23.40 -14.97 20.85
C SER A 79 -24.59 -15.37 21.73
N ASP A 80 -24.30 -15.99 22.88
CA ASP A 80 -25.29 -16.28 23.92
C ASP A 80 -25.55 -15.06 24.83
N GLN A 81 -24.82 -13.97 24.62
CA GLN A 81 -24.98 -12.71 25.34
C GLN A 81 -26.01 -11.79 24.65
N PRO A 82 -26.53 -10.76 25.36
CA PRO A 82 -27.38 -9.73 24.75
C PRO A 82 -26.74 -9.10 23.51
N VAL A 83 -27.60 -8.60 22.61
CA VAL A 83 -27.13 -8.10 21.33
C VAL A 83 -26.17 -6.93 21.53
N GLN A 84 -24.94 -7.10 21.04
CA GLN A 84 -23.90 -6.07 21.06
C GLN A 84 -23.63 -5.59 19.63
N GLU A 85 -23.65 -4.27 19.43
CA GLU A 85 -23.29 -3.64 18.16
C GLU A 85 -21.90 -3.03 18.25
N THR A 86 -21.03 -3.39 17.30
CA THR A 86 -19.74 -2.73 17.08
C THR A 86 -19.69 -2.18 15.67
N VAL A 87 -19.24 -0.94 15.51
CA VAL A 87 -19.09 -0.31 14.19
C VAL A 87 -17.62 -0.14 13.86
N VAL A 88 -17.20 -0.66 12.71
CA VAL A 88 -15.83 -0.56 12.19
C VAL A 88 -15.84 0.17 10.86
N ARG A 89 -14.92 1.11 10.67
CA ARG A 89 -14.64 1.71 9.35
C ARG A 89 -13.39 1.04 8.79
N PRO A 90 -13.49 0.17 7.77
CA PRO A 90 -12.37 -0.65 7.29
C PRO A 90 -11.38 0.19 6.47
N TYR A 91 -10.59 0.98 7.19
CA TYR A 91 -9.57 1.87 6.64
C TYR A 91 -8.32 1.79 7.51
N ALA A 92 -7.15 1.70 6.88
CA ALA A 92 -5.90 1.89 7.59
C ALA A 92 -5.69 3.38 7.84
N ARG A 93 -5.06 3.78 8.96
CA ARG A 93 -4.92 5.18 9.41
C ARG A 93 -6.21 5.78 9.98
N GLN A 94 -6.65 5.22 11.10
CA GLN A 94 -7.85 5.63 11.83
C GLN A 94 -7.77 7.06 12.41
N GLU A 95 -6.59 7.67 12.45
CA GLU A 95 -6.38 9.06 12.84
C GLU A 95 -6.83 10.07 11.77
N ASP A 96 -7.01 9.65 10.50
CA ASP A 96 -7.48 10.53 9.43
C ASP A 96 -9.01 10.65 9.44
N HIS A 97 -9.51 11.48 10.36
CA HIS A 97 -10.95 11.71 10.55
C HIS A 97 -11.66 12.26 9.31
N ASN A 98 -10.96 12.95 8.42
CA ASN A 98 -11.56 13.51 7.21
C ASN A 98 -11.81 12.43 6.16
N LEU A 99 -10.85 11.52 5.96
CA LEU A 99 -11.04 10.38 5.06
C LEU A 99 -12.05 9.38 5.60
N LEU A 100 -12.04 9.13 6.92
CA LEU A 100 -12.97 8.17 7.56
C LEU A 100 -14.45 8.51 7.33
N LYS A 101 -14.81 9.80 7.20
CA LYS A 101 -16.19 10.23 6.87
C LYS A 101 -16.70 9.61 5.57
N ASN A 102 -15.81 9.35 4.61
CA ASN A 102 -16.14 8.81 3.29
C ASN A 102 -16.04 7.27 3.22
N VAL A 103 -15.65 6.61 4.31
CA VAL A 103 -15.51 5.15 4.38
C VAL A 103 -16.83 4.55 4.84
N THR A 104 -17.46 3.69 4.05
CA THR A 104 -18.69 2.99 4.47
C THR A 104 -18.42 2.18 5.74
N PRO A 105 -19.18 2.39 6.83
CA PRO A 105 -19.03 1.61 8.04
C PRO A 105 -19.53 0.17 7.83
N VAL A 106 -18.92 -0.76 8.54
CA VAL A 106 -19.36 -2.15 8.69
C VAL A 106 -19.91 -2.31 10.10
N LYS A 107 -21.13 -2.79 10.23
CA LYS A 107 -21.74 -3.10 11.52
C LYS A 107 -21.46 -4.56 11.87
N ILE A 108 -21.11 -4.82 13.11
CA ILE A 108 -20.94 -6.16 13.65
C ILE A 108 -22.01 -6.33 14.72
N LEU A 109 -22.93 -7.27 14.51
CA LEU A 109 -24.00 -7.60 15.45
C LEU A 109 -23.71 -8.97 16.05
N GLN A 110 -23.45 -8.99 17.35
CA GLN A 110 -23.33 -10.22 18.14
C GLN A 110 -24.70 -10.57 18.70
N GLY A 111 -25.23 -11.77 18.45
CA GLY A 111 -26.55 -12.15 18.97
C GLY A 111 -26.93 -13.61 18.73
N ASN A 112 -28.10 -14.01 19.21
CA ASN A 112 -28.55 -15.41 19.17
C ASN A 112 -28.75 -15.90 17.73
N TYR A 113 -28.27 -17.12 17.44
CA TYR A 113 -28.32 -17.78 16.13
C TYR A 113 -29.72 -17.83 15.49
N THR A 114 -30.78 -17.95 16.30
CA THR A 114 -32.16 -18.08 15.81
C THR A 114 -32.69 -16.82 15.14
N MET A 115 -32.09 -15.66 15.41
CA MET A 115 -32.49 -14.37 14.82
C MET A 115 -31.62 -13.95 13.62
N LEU A 116 -30.69 -14.80 13.20
CA LEU A 116 -29.76 -14.47 12.13
C LEU A 116 -30.38 -14.73 10.74
N PRO A 117 -30.11 -13.88 9.74
CA PRO A 117 -30.65 -14.06 8.40
C PRO A 117 -30.18 -15.39 7.79
N ALA A 118 -31.02 -16.00 6.94
CA ALA A 118 -30.65 -17.22 6.24
C ALA A 118 -29.51 -16.97 5.23
N CYS A 119 -28.60 -17.93 5.12
CA CYS A 119 -27.54 -17.89 4.11
C CYS A 119 -28.16 -18.04 2.72
N GLN A 120 -27.85 -17.14 1.79
CA GLN A 120 -28.10 -17.35 0.36
C GLN A 120 -26.93 -18.09 -0.29
N TYR A 121 -25.71 -17.89 0.22
CA TYR A 121 -24.49 -18.55 -0.23
C TYR A 121 -23.63 -18.98 0.97
N ILE A 122 -22.96 -20.11 0.85
CA ILE A 122 -22.09 -20.67 1.89
C ILE A 122 -20.68 -20.79 1.29
N HIS A 123 -19.69 -20.34 2.06
CA HIS A 123 -18.28 -20.36 1.69
C HIS A 123 -17.48 -21.19 2.69
N ASP A 124 -16.43 -21.84 2.20
CA ASP A 124 -15.50 -22.68 2.96
C ASP A 124 -14.23 -21.93 3.42
N VAL A 125 -14.14 -20.64 3.10
CA VAL A 125 -12.98 -19.78 3.34
C VAL A 125 -13.39 -18.47 4.00
N PRO A 126 -12.54 -17.81 4.83
CA PRO A 126 -12.88 -16.54 5.46
C PRO A 126 -13.06 -15.38 4.49
N ALA A 127 -13.88 -14.40 4.88
CA ALA A 127 -14.00 -13.11 4.20
C ALA A 127 -13.00 -12.06 4.72
N ALA A 128 -12.53 -11.21 3.83
CA ALA A 128 -11.72 -10.01 3.99
C ALA A 128 -12.27 -8.91 3.09
N SER A 129 -11.98 -7.61 3.26
CA SER A 129 -12.64 -6.55 2.45
C SER A 129 -11.68 -5.62 1.69
N PHE A 130 -11.63 -5.63 0.34
CA PHE A 130 -10.95 -4.59 -0.45
C PHE A 130 -11.31 -4.42 -1.97
N VAL A 131 -10.81 -3.33 -2.58
CA VAL A 131 -11.33 -2.56 -3.77
C VAL A 131 -10.98 -3.10 -5.18
N ARG A 132 -11.89 -2.87 -6.15
CA ARG A 132 -11.76 -3.11 -7.61
C ARG A 132 -10.46 -2.64 -8.28
N LYS A 133 -9.83 -1.55 -7.83
CA LYS A 133 -8.57 -1.01 -8.43
C LYS A 133 -7.43 -2.03 -8.40
N TYR A 134 -7.41 -2.88 -7.38
CA TYR A 134 -6.36 -3.86 -7.15
C TYR A 134 -6.83 -5.28 -7.51
N SER A 135 -7.82 -5.42 -8.38
CA SER A 135 -8.42 -6.72 -8.72
C SER A 135 -7.39 -7.78 -9.12
N LYS A 136 -6.29 -7.40 -9.80
CA LYS A 136 -5.26 -8.34 -10.23
C LYS A 136 -4.45 -8.97 -9.10
N PRO A 137 -3.81 -8.21 -8.18
CA PRO A 137 -3.24 -8.83 -6.99
C PRO A 137 -4.33 -9.54 -6.17
N MET A 138 -5.56 -9.01 -6.10
CA MET A 138 -6.62 -9.71 -5.38
C MET A 138 -6.93 -11.11 -5.97
N SER A 139 -6.94 -11.26 -7.30
CA SER A 139 -7.14 -12.56 -7.95
C SER A 139 -5.98 -13.56 -7.75
N HIS A 140 -4.84 -13.12 -7.19
CA HIS A 140 -3.72 -14.00 -6.85
C HIS A 140 -3.71 -14.38 -5.36
N LEU A 141 -4.47 -13.68 -4.52
CA LEU A 141 -4.68 -14.06 -3.11
C LEU A 141 -5.85 -15.03 -2.94
N SER A 142 -6.74 -15.11 -3.95
CA SER A 142 -7.96 -15.91 -3.89
C SER A 142 -8.35 -16.46 -5.26
N ALA A 143 -8.83 -17.70 -5.29
CA ALA A 143 -9.52 -18.26 -6.45
C ALA A 143 -10.96 -17.71 -6.61
N TYR A 144 -11.48 -17.02 -5.60
CA TYR A 144 -12.84 -16.49 -5.57
C TYR A 144 -12.89 -15.02 -5.99
N GLU A 145 -13.98 -14.63 -6.65
CA GLU A 145 -14.19 -13.25 -7.07
C GLU A 145 -14.36 -12.29 -5.89
N VAL A 146 -13.87 -11.05 -6.04
CA VAL A 146 -14.12 -10.00 -5.05
C VAL A 146 -15.59 -9.60 -5.12
N MET A 147 -16.34 -9.84 -4.05
CA MET A 147 -17.72 -9.40 -3.93
C MET A 147 -17.80 -7.88 -3.93
N ASN A 148 -18.75 -7.34 -4.69
CA ASN A 148 -19.08 -5.93 -4.69
C ASN A 148 -20.43 -5.72 -4.00
N PRO A 149 -20.48 -5.22 -2.76
CA PRO A 149 -21.71 -4.93 -2.04
C PRO A 149 -22.67 -3.97 -2.77
N ALA A 150 -22.17 -3.13 -3.66
CA ALA A 150 -23.03 -2.25 -4.47
C ALA A 150 -23.81 -3.01 -5.56
N ALA A 151 -23.34 -4.19 -5.98
CA ALA A 151 -23.96 -5.03 -6.99
C ALA A 151 -24.60 -6.31 -6.41
N ASN A 152 -24.18 -6.72 -5.22
CA ASN A 152 -24.63 -7.91 -4.54
C ASN A 152 -25.26 -7.52 -3.19
N GLN A 153 -26.56 -7.80 -3.03
CA GLN A 153 -27.35 -7.55 -1.83
C GLN A 153 -27.81 -8.86 -1.18
N SER A 154 -26.91 -9.84 -1.09
CA SER A 154 -27.17 -11.17 -0.55
C SER A 154 -26.49 -11.40 0.80
N VAL A 155 -26.93 -12.45 1.47
CA VAL A 155 -26.35 -12.90 2.74
C VAL A 155 -25.42 -14.08 2.46
N HIS A 156 -24.16 -13.93 2.89
CA HIS A 156 -23.10 -14.89 2.66
C HIS A 156 -22.59 -15.44 3.99
N CYS A 157 -22.32 -16.75 4.07
CA CYS A 157 -21.89 -17.42 5.28
C CYS A 157 -20.45 -17.91 5.16
N PHE A 158 -19.64 -17.66 6.19
CA PHE A 158 -18.20 -17.90 6.21
C PHE A 158 -17.82 -18.60 7.52
N PRO A 159 -16.75 -19.40 7.56
CA PRO A 159 -16.30 -20.04 8.79
C PRO A 159 -15.58 -19.07 9.76
N GLY A 160 -15.27 -17.85 9.30
CA GLY A 160 -14.66 -16.77 10.06
C GLY A 160 -14.51 -15.51 9.21
N ALA A 161 -14.12 -14.39 9.82
CA ALA A 161 -13.91 -13.14 9.10
C ALA A 161 -12.90 -12.21 9.76
N ILE A 162 -12.23 -11.41 8.93
CA ILE A 162 -11.44 -10.25 9.36
C ILE A 162 -12.17 -8.99 8.87
N ILE A 163 -12.57 -8.13 9.79
CA ILE A 163 -13.32 -6.90 9.53
C ILE A 163 -12.45 -5.70 9.90
N GLY A 164 -11.88 -5.03 8.90
CA GLY A 164 -11.01 -3.87 9.11
C GLY A 164 -9.62 -4.09 8.50
N LEU A 165 -8.74 -3.10 8.70
CA LEU A 165 -7.38 -3.12 8.19
C LEU A 165 -6.39 -2.81 9.32
N LYS A 166 -5.25 -3.51 9.32
CA LYS A 166 -4.13 -3.24 10.22
C LYS A 166 -3.09 -2.40 9.50
N PHE A 167 -2.67 -1.31 10.12
CA PHE A 167 -1.64 -0.38 9.63
C PHE A 167 -0.28 -0.80 10.17
N HIS A 168 0.67 -1.06 9.25
CA HIS A 168 2.05 -1.49 9.59
C HIS A 168 3.09 -0.38 9.36
N GLY A 169 2.63 0.83 9.00
CA GLY A 169 3.49 1.93 8.57
C GLY A 169 3.23 2.35 7.12
N HIS A 170 4.02 3.33 6.65
CA HIS A 170 3.92 3.83 5.28
C HIS A 170 4.69 2.89 4.34
N LEU A 171 3.99 2.26 3.38
CA LEU A 171 4.56 1.26 2.47
C LEU A 171 5.38 0.18 3.20
N ALA A 172 4.95 -0.22 4.39
CA ALA A 172 5.68 -1.10 5.27
C ALA A 172 4.85 -2.31 5.69
N LEU A 173 5.56 -3.39 6.01
CA LEU A 173 5.02 -4.59 6.65
C LEU A 173 5.94 -4.95 7.81
N ASN A 174 5.36 -5.20 8.98
CA ASN A 174 6.08 -5.77 10.11
C ASN A 174 5.92 -7.30 10.11
N SER A 175 6.99 -8.04 9.77
CA SER A 175 6.97 -9.51 9.72
C SER A 175 6.57 -10.15 11.04
N SER A 176 6.97 -9.58 12.18
CA SER A 176 6.64 -10.11 13.52
C SER A 176 5.13 -10.09 13.81
N ASP A 177 4.46 -9.10 13.24
CA ASP A 177 3.04 -8.81 13.45
C ASP A 177 2.12 -9.38 12.36
N THR A 178 2.70 -9.82 11.24
CA THR A 178 1.96 -10.33 10.08
C THR A 178 1.77 -11.84 10.25
N PRO A 179 0.53 -12.36 10.16
CA PRO A 179 0.32 -13.80 10.12
C PRO A 179 1.17 -14.44 9.01
N GLY A 180 1.92 -15.50 9.33
CA GLY A 180 2.83 -16.14 8.38
C GLY A 180 4.22 -15.50 8.25
N GLY A 181 4.49 -14.37 8.92
CA GLY A 181 5.84 -13.79 8.95
C GLY A 181 6.26 -13.00 7.71
N HIS A 182 5.30 -12.64 6.83
CA HIS A 182 5.60 -12.03 5.54
C HIS A 182 6.29 -10.66 5.66
N SER A 183 7.33 -10.48 4.86
CA SER A 183 8.14 -9.26 4.74
C SER A 183 7.73 -8.39 3.54
N MET A 184 8.31 -7.20 3.44
CA MET A 184 8.18 -6.36 2.24
C MET A 184 8.76 -7.02 0.98
N GLN A 185 9.78 -7.87 1.12
CA GLN A 185 10.34 -8.63 0.00
C GLN A 185 9.35 -9.68 -0.51
N ASP A 186 8.69 -10.41 0.40
CA ASP A 186 7.63 -11.37 0.05
C ASP A 186 6.48 -10.67 -0.67
N PHE A 187 6.09 -9.48 -0.18
CA PHE A 187 5.04 -8.69 -0.81
C PHE A 187 5.43 -8.23 -2.22
N LYS A 188 6.69 -7.80 -2.44
CA LYS A 188 7.19 -7.47 -3.78
C LYS A 188 7.23 -8.68 -4.69
N GLN A 189 7.66 -9.84 -4.18
CA GLN A 189 7.63 -11.09 -4.95
C GLN A 189 6.20 -11.45 -5.37
N PHE A 190 5.24 -11.34 -4.45
CA PHE A 190 3.82 -11.53 -4.73
C PHE A 190 3.33 -10.55 -5.80
N LEU A 191 3.65 -9.25 -5.71
CA LEU A 191 3.29 -8.28 -6.75
C LEU A 191 3.94 -8.61 -8.10
N ARG A 192 5.19 -9.04 -8.13
CA ARG A 192 5.88 -9.47 -9.36
C ARG A 192 5.14 -10.61 -10.02
N GLN A 193 4.75 -11.63 -9.26
CA GLN A 193 3.95 -12.75 -9.77
C GLN A 193 2.57 -12.28 -10.25
N ALA A 194 1.85 -11.53 -9.40
CA ALA A 194 0.51 -11.05 -9.70
C ALA A 194 0.43 -10.20 -10.97
N TYR A 195 1.45 -9.38 -11.22
CA TYR A 195 1.51 -8.54 -12.41
C TYR A 195 2.23 -9.19 -13.59
N ASN A 196 2.81 -10.38 -13.41
CA ASN A 196 3.68 -11.08 -14.36
C ASN A 196 4.83 -10.15 -14.82
N LEU A 197 5.56 -9.61 -13.84
CA LEU A 197 6.71 -8.74 -14.07
C LEU A 197 7.97 -9.59 -14.25
N LYS A 198 8.84 -9.17 -15.17
CA LYS A 198 9.92 -10.02 -15.69
C LYS A 198 11.13 -10.07 -14.77
N PHE A 199 11.56 -8.92 -14.27
CA PHE A 199 12.87 -8.77 -13.65
C PHE A 199 12.74 -8.85 -12.12
N ALA A 200 13.53 -9.73 -11.50
CA ALA A 200 13.66 -9.80 -10.04
C ALA A 200 14.71 -8.80 -9.55
N HIS A 201 15.80 -8.68 -10.31
CA HIS A 201 16.99 -7.89 -9.98
C HIS A 201 17.42 -7.03 -11.19
N VAL A 202 18.10 -5.91 -10.93
CA VAL A 202 18.57 -4.98 -11.97
C VAL A 202 19.60 -5.59 -12.94
N SER A 203 20.39 -6.56 -12.48
CA SER A 203 21.39 -7.29 -13.28
C SER A 203 20.77 -8.00 -14.49
N GLU A 204 19.49 -8.35 -14.43
CA GLU A 204 18.76 -8.97 -15.55
C GLU A 204 18.40 -7.97 -16.67
N ILE A 205 18.56 -6.67 -16.43
CA ILE A 205 18.16 -5.58 -17.32
C ILE A 205 19.38 -5.06 -18.08
N LYS A 206 19.59 -5.49 -19.33
CA LYS A 206 20.82 -5.20 -20.11
C LYS A 206 21.21 -3.73 -20.36
N ARG A 207 20.33 -2.76 -20.14
CA ARG A 207 20.62 -1.33 -20.33
C ARG A 207 20.10 -0.55 -19.13
N PRO A 208 20.78 0.53 -18.72
CA PRO A 208 20.31 1.39 -17.64
C PRO A 208 19.12 2.21 -18.12
N ASN A 209 17.95 1.56 -18.17
CA ASN A 209 16.68 2.22 -18.40
C ASN A 209 16.37 3.07 -17.16
N LEU A 210 16.05 4.34 -17.39
CA LEU A 210 15.65 5.27 -16.35
C LEU A 210 14.21 5.70 -16.59
N VAL A 211 13.39 5.72 -15.55
CA VAL A 211 12.05 6.31 -15.63
C VAL A 211 12.05 7.65 -14.90
N LEU A 212 11.65 8.72 -15.60
CA LEU A 212 11.40 10.03 -15.00
C LEU A 212 9.89 10.23 -14.82
N LEU A 213 9.43 10.37 -13.58
CA LEU A 213 8.03 10.58 -13.25
C LEU A 213 7.65 12.06 -13.41
N SER A 214 7.03 12.36 -14.56
CA SER A 214 6.55 13.70 -14.90
C SER A 214 5.27 14.07 -14.16
N ARG A 215 5.21 15.35 -13.75
CA ARG A 215 4.07 15.94 -13.03
C ARG A 215 3.54 17.15 -13.79
N ARG A 216 2.22 17.22 -13.96
CA ARG A 216 1.54 18.26 -14.76
C ARG A 216 0.93 19.40 -13.96
N LYS A 217 0.58 19.17 -12.68
CA LYS A 217 -0.17 20.14 -11.86
C LYS A 217 0.68 20.79 -10.78
N THR A 218 1.19 19.97 -9.86
CA THR A 218 1.96 20.43 -8.69
C THR A 218 3.30 19.71 -8.63
N ARG A 219 4.32 20.37 -8.06
CA ARG A 219 5.68 19.83 -7.90
C ARG A 219 6.30 19.43 -9.23
N ARG A 220 6.12 20.32 -10.21
CA ARG A 220 6.57 20.13 -11.58
C ARG A 220 8.07 20.41 -11.66
N PHE A 221 8.75 19.65 -12.51
CA PHE A 221 10.07 20.03 -13.01
C PHE A 221 9.88 21.11 -14.08
N LEU A 222 10.51 22.27 -13.88
CA LEU A 222 10.43 23.42 -14.79
C LEU A 222 11.43 23.31 -15.96
N ASN A 223 12.40 22.40 -15.86
CA ASN A 223 13.40 22.08 -16.87
C ASN A 223 13.48 20.56 -17.11
N GLU A 224 12.33 19.90 -17.21
CA GLU A 224 12.22 18.44 -17.40
C GLU A 224 12.99 17.95 -18.64
N ASP A 225 12.92 18.69 -19.75
CA ASP A 225 13.62 18.34 -20.99
C ASP A 225 15.16 18.44 -20.81
N GLU A 226 15.65 19.48 -20.13
CA GLU A 226 17.08 19.64 -19.84
C GLU A 226 17.60 18.53 -18.92
N MET A 227 16.78 18.12 -17.93
CA MET A 227 17.10 16.97 -17.07
C MET A 227 17.18 15.67 -17.86
N ALA A 228 16.22 15.44 -18.77
CA ALA A 228 16.19 14.25 -19.61
C ALA A 228 17.43 14.18 -20.50
N SER A 229 17.78 15.26 -21.20
CA SER A 229 18.99 15.34 -22.03
C SER A 229 20.25 15.05 -21.22
N MET A 230 20.40 15.63 -20.03
CA MET A 230 21.55 15.37 -19.16
C MET A 230 21.67 13.89 -18.77
N MET A 231 20.55 13.24 -18.43
CA MET A 231 20.56 11.81 -18.10
C MET A 231 20.86 10.94 -19.33
N GLU A 232 20.40 11.32 -20.52
CA GLU A 232 20.74 10.63 -21.78
C GLU A 232 22.23 10.77 -22.11
N GLU A 233 22.84 11.93 -21.88
CA GLU A 233 24.29 12.15 -22.01
C GLU A 233 25.11 11.28 -21.06
N LEU A 234 24.58 10.97 -19.87
CA LEU A 234 25.19 10.02 -18.93
C LEU A 234 25.06 8.55 -19.36
N GLY A 235 24.32 8.27 -20.45
CA GLY A 235 24.14 6.92 -20.98
C GLY A 235 22.83 6.23 -20.57
N PHE A 236 21.96 6.90 -19.81
CA PHE A 236 20.64 6.35 -19.49
C PHE A 236 19.73 6.33 -20.71
N ARG A 237 18.92 5.29 -20.83
CA ARG A 237 17.74 5.33 -21.71
C ARG A 237 16.57 5.91 -20.93
N VAL A 238 16.26 7.19 -21.13
CA VAL A 238 15.24 7.90 -20.36
C VAL A 238 13.82 7.61 -20.90
N ILE A 239 12.91 7.27 -20.00
CA ILE A 239 11.48 7.06 -20.26
C ILE A 239 10.70 8.02 -19.37
N ILE A 240 10.14 9.07 -19.97
CA ILE A 240 9.31 10.03 -19.23
C ILE A 240 7.89 9.48 -19.12
N VAL A 241 7.37 9.38 -17.89
CA VAL A 241 5.99 8.93 -17.65
C VAL A 241 5.21 9.95 -16.84
N ALA A 242 4.12 10.45 -17.42
CA ALA A 242 3.19 11.32 -16.71
C ALA A 242 2.16 10.51 -15.88
N ARG A 243 1.79 11.04 -14.71
CA ARG A 243 0.82 10.42 -13.78
C ARG A 243 -0.50 9.96 -14.41
N ASN A 244 -1.03 10.67 -15.40
CA ASN A 244 -2.31 10.27 -16.03
C ASN A 244 -2.19 8.95 -16.82
N ASN A 245 -1.00 8.63 -17.34
CA ASN A 245 -0.71 7.36 -18.00
C ASN A 245 -0.53 6.21 -16.99
N VAL A 246 -0.13 6.54 -15.74
CA VAL A 246 -0.04 5.59 -14.62
C VAL A 246 -1.42 5.14 -14.16
N ILE A 247 -2.37 6.08 -14.10
CA ILE A 247 -3.73 5.83 -13.59
C ILE A 247 -4.56 5.04 -14.59
N SER A 248 -4.36 5.22 -15.90
CA SER A 248 -5.17 4.57 -16.93
C SER A 248 -4.84 3.08 -17.14
N ASN A 249 -3.61 2.64 -16.84
CA ASN A 249 -3.22 1.22 -16.95
C ASN A 249 -2.09 0.84 -15.98
N LEU A 250 -2.46 0.42 -14.77
CA LEU A 250 -1.52 -0.01 -13.72
C LEU A 250 -0.65 -1.18 -14.18
N ASN A 251 -1.19 -2.13 -14.96
CA ASN A 251 -0.41 -3.26 -15.49
C ASN A 251 0.74 -2.80 -16.39
N LYS A 252 0.45 -1.87 -17.31
CA LYS A 252 1.46 -1.31 -18.21
C LYS A 252 2.51 -0.55 -17.41
N PHE A 253 2.08 0.23 -16.42
CA PHE A 253 3.01 1.01 -15.61
C PHE A 253 3.91 0.14 -14.73
N ALA A 254 3.36 -0.88 -14.07
CA ALA A 254 4.14 -1.84 -13.28
C ALA A 254 5.22 -2.51 -14.13
N ARG A 255 4.93 -2.84 -15.40
CA ARG A 255 5.93 -3.37 -16.35
C ARG A 255 7.01 -2.36 -16.73
N ILE A 256 6.64 -1.09 -16.91
CA ILE A 256 7.61 -0.02 -17.20
C ILE A 256 8.56 0.16 -16.02
N ILE A 257 8.03 0.28 -14.80
CA ILE A 257 8.84 0.44 -13.59
C ILE A 257 9.70 -0.80 -13.31
N ASN A 258 9.16 -2.01 -13.48
CA ASN A 258 9.96 -3.23 -13.33
C ASN A 258 11.09 -3.34 -14.36
N SER A 259 11.00 -2.62 -15.48
CA SER A 259 12.01 -2.62 -16.54
C SER A 259 13.07 -1.52 -16.41
N CYS A 260 13.05 -0.72 -15.34
CA CYS A 260 14.04 0.35 -15.12
C CYS A 260 15.00 0.03 -13.97
N ARG A 261 16.26 0.46 -14.13
CA ARG A 261 17.29 0.40 -13.09
C ARG A 261 17.24 1.62 -12.17
N VAL A 262 16.84 2.78 -12.70
CA VAL A 262 16.72 4.03 -11.94
C VAL A 262 15.32 4.62 -12.11
N PHE A 263 14.70 5.06 -11.02
CA PHE A 263 13.40 5.74 -11.02
C PHE A 263 13.55 7.10 -10.35
N VAL A 264 13.22 8.17 -11.08
CA VAL A 264 13.39 9.55 -10.66
C VAL A 264 12.03 10.22 -10.51
N GLY A 265 11.81 10.95 -9.42
CA GLY A 265 10.64 11.82 -9.34
C GLY A 265 10.59 12.74 -8.13
N ALA A 266 9.81 13.81 -8.24
CA ALA A 266 9.54 14.71 -7.13
C ALA A 266 8.54 14.11 -6.14
N HIS A 267 8.74 14.39 -4.85
CA HIS A 267 7.95 13.87 -3.74
C HIS A 267 6.44 13.78 -4.03
N GLY A 268 5.84 12.61 -3.80
CA GLY A 268 4.40 12.42 -3.75
C GLY A 268 3.93 11.04 -4.24
N ALA A 269 2.62 10.81 -4.19
CA ALA A 269 2.02 9.48 -4.33
C ALA A 269 2.30 8.69 -5.63
N GLY A 270 2.98 9.27 -6.61
CA GLY A 270 3.47 8.48 -7.76
C GLY A 270 4.75 7.71 -7.44
N LEU A 271 5.48 8.08 -6.41
CA LEU A 271 6.70 7.40 -5.95
C LEU A 271 6.39 6.05 -5.26
N THR A 272 5.14 5.82 -4.82
CA THR A 272 4.69 4.51 -4.28
C THR A 272 4.87 3.36 -5.27
N ASN A 273 5.13 3.65 -6.54
CA ASN A 273 5.40 2.64 -7.55
C ASN A 273 6.81 2.04 -7.45
N GLU A 274 7.66 2.51 -6.53
CA GLU A 274 8.89 1.82 -6.14
C GLU A 274 8.65 0.36 -5.72
N LEU A 275 7.43 0.01 -5.30
CA LEU A 275 6.96 -1.36 -5.09
C LEU A 275 7.20 -2.29 -6.29
N PHE A 276 7.23 -1.75 -7.51
CA PHE A 276 7.42 -2.52 -8.75
C PHE A 276 8.87 -2.54 -9.23
N LEU A 277 9.77 -1.78 -8.59
CA LEU A 277 11.18 -1.80 -8.94
C LEU A 277 11.80 -3.18 -8.64
N PRO A 278 12.69 -3.68 -9.51
CA PRO A 278 13.48 -4.85 -9.19
C PRO A 278 14.42 -4.56 -8.00
N ALA A 279 14.92 -5.60 -7.35
CA ALA A 279 15.96 -5.46 -6.33
C ALA A 279 17.24 -4.87 -6.95
N GLY A 280 17.98 -4.08 -6.17
CA GLY A 280 19.18 -3.35 -6.61
C GLY A 280 18.88 -2.08 -7.43
N ALA A 281 17.61 -1.77 -7.71
CA ALA A 281 17.25 -0.52 -8.37
C ALA A 281 17.51 0.70 -7.48
N VAL A 282 17.65 1.86 -8.10
CA VAL A 282 17.82 3.14 -7.42
C VAL A 282 16.56 4.00 -7.57
N MET A 283 16.06 4.48 -6.44
CA MET A 283 14.98 5.45 -6.33
C MET A 283 15.58 6.83 -6.03
N VAL A 284 15.64 7.70 -7.04
CA VAL A 284 16.09 9.09 -6.89
C VAL A 284 14.88 9.96 -6.60
N GLN A 285 14.77 10.43 -5.36
CA GLN A 285 13.71 11.35 -4.98
C GLN A 285 14.21 12.78 -4.96
N VAL A 286 13.57 13.64 -5.75
CA VAL A 286 13.73 15.09 -5.57
C VAL A 286 12.93 15.53 -4.35
N GLU A 287 13.66 15.78 -3.26
CA GLU A 287 13.15 16.25 -1.98
C GLU A 287 12.96 17.77 -2.04
N LEU A 288 11.71 18.20 -1.91
CA LEU A 288 11.38 19.61 -1.87
C LEU A 288 11.52 20.14 -0.46
N ILE A 289 11.71 21.45 -0.31
CA ILE A 289 11.82 22.12 0.98
C ILE A 289 10.61 21.77 1.86
N GLY A 290 10.89 21.45 3.13
CA GLY A 290 9.88 21.18 4.15
C GLY A 290 9.26 19.79 4.07
N LEU A 291 9.79 18.90 3.22
CA LEU A 291 9.29 17.54 3.04
C LEU A 291 10.34 16.47 3.40
N GLU A 292 11.43 16.81 4.07
CA GLU A 292 12.55 15.91 4.37
C GLU A 292 12.09 14.71 5.22
N TRP A 293 11.36 14.97 6.31
CA TRP A 293 10.78 13.91 7.13
C TRP A 293 9.79 13.04 6.34
N ALA A 294 8.92 13.68 5.54
CA ALA A 294 7.92 12.96 4.75
C ALA A 294 8.58 12.13 3.63
N ALA A 295 9.70 12.59 3.08
CA ALA A 295 10.47 11.90 2.07
C ALA A 295 11.07 10.60 2.63
N ALA A 296 11.79 10.70 3.75
CA ALA A 296 12.36 9.55 4.44
C ALA A 296 11.25 8.56 4.85
N THR A 297 10.22 9.04 5.54
CA THR A 297 9.17 8.18 6.11
C THR A 297 8.32 7.48 5.04
N TYR A 298 8.02 8.15 3.93
CA TYR A 298 7.08 7.61 2.92
C TYR A 298 7.74 6.78 1.82
N TYR A 299 9.02 7.02 1.52
CA TYR A 299 9.70 6.37 0.38
C TYR A 299 11.14 5.96 0.71
N GLY A 300 11.89 6.75 1.47
CA GLY A 300 13.28 6.41 1.83
C GLY A 300 13.44 5.14 2.66
N ASP A 301 12.81 5.09 3.84
CA ASP A 301 12.85 3.91 4.71
C ASP A 301 12.18 2.69 4.03
N PRO A 302 11.01 2.85 3.35
CA PRO A 302 10.40 1.75 2.60
C PRO A 302 11.28 1.18 1.47
N ALA A 303 11.98 2.03 0.71
CA ALA A 303 12.86 1.58 -0.37
C ALA A 303 13.91 0.57 0.13
N SER A 304 14.53 0.87 1.27
CA SER A 304 15.53 -0.02 1.89
C SER A 304 14.93 -1.38 2.26
N ALA A 305 13.74 -1.40 2.87
CA ALA A 305 13.03 -2.65 3.20
C ALA A 305 12.62 -3.46 1.96
N MET A 306 12.57 -2.81 0.79
CA MET A 306 12.23 -3.37 -0.51
C MET A 306 13.42 -3.82 -1.35
N GLY A 307 14.65 -3.70 -0.83
CA GLY A 307 15.88 -3.98 -1.58
C GLY A 307 16.12 -2.98 -2.71
N VAL A 308 15.69 -1.72 -2.53
CA VAL A 308 15.87 -0.60 -3.45
C VAL A 308 16.77 0.43 -2.76
N HIS A 309 17.76 0.94 -3.49
CA HIS A 309 18.62 2.02 -3.01
C HIS A 309 17.86 3.34 -3.08
N TYR A 310 17.85 4.11 -1.99
CA TYR A 310 17.24 5.43 -1.94
C TYR A 310 18.31 6.51 -2.07
N LEU A 311 18.18 7.39 -3.07
CA LEU A 311 19.06 8.55 -3.26
C LEU A 311 18.24 9.85 -3.19
N PRO A 312 18.36 10.64 -2.11
CA PRO A 312 17.69 11.93 -2.01
C PRO A 312 18.46 13.02 -2.75
N TYR A 313 17.81 13.70 -3.70
CA TYR A 313 18.27 14.99 -4.22
C TYR A 313 17.52 16.12 -3.51
N ARG A 314 18.18 16.73 -2.52
CA ARG A 314 17.64 17.86 -1.76
C ARG A 314 17.82 19.15 -2.54
N ILE A 315 16.69 19.78 -2.85
CA ILE A 315 16.73 21.05 -3.57
C ILE A 315 17.26 22.16 -2.66
N GLU A 316 17.97 23.10 -3.27
CA GLU A 316 18.24 24.39 -2.65
C GLU A 316 17.08 25.35 -2.89
N PRO A 317 16.89 26.37 -2.04
CA PRO A 317 15.91 27.43 -2.27
C PRO A 317 16.00 28.06 -3.65
N GLU A 318 17.21 28.20 -4.20
CA GLU A 318 17.51 28.69 -5.55
C GLU A 318 16.80 27.90 -6.65
N GLU A 319 16.53 26.62 -6.41
CA GLU A 319 15.82 25.73 -7.34
C GLU A 319 14.29 25.78 -7.15
N SER A 320 13.80 26.34 -6.03
CA SER A 320 12.39 26.37 -5.68
C SER A 320 11.67 27.58 -6.27
N SER A 321 10.49 27.35 -6.85
CA SER A 321 9.61 28.44 -7.30
C SER A 321 9.13 29.34 -6.16
N LEU A 322 9.27 28.90 -4.90
CA LEU A 322 8.90 29.69 -3.72
C LEU A 322 9.73 30.98 -3.60
N LEU A 323 10.96 31.03 -4.13
CA LEU A 323 11.77 32.26 -4.10
C LEU A 323 11.17 33.41 -4.92
N LYS A 324 10.23 33.12 -5.83
CA LYS A 324 9.48 34.17 -6.55
C LYS A 324 8.42 34.84 -5.70
N VAL A 325 8.09 34.25 -4.55
CA VAL A 325 6.98 34.67 -3.67
C VAL A 325 7.51 35.09 -2.30
N PHE A 326 8.52 34.39 -1.79
CA PHE A 326 9.10 34.63 -0.48
C PHE A 326 10.57 35.05 -0.61
N GLU A 327 10.98 35.97 0.24
CA GLU A 327 12.39 36.34 0.37
C GLU A 327 13.23 35.15 0.84
N ARG A 328 14.50 35.10 0.44
CA ARG A 328 15.43 34.01 0.81
C ARG A 328 15.54 33.76 2.31
N ASN A 329 15.36 34.82 3.10
CA ASN A 329 15.46 34.79 4.56
C ASN A 329 14.13 34.49 5.27
N HIS A 330 13.04 34.30 4.53
CA HIS A 330 11.70 34.03 5.07
C HIS A 330 11.65 32.69 5.83
N THR A 331 10.75 32.58 6.82
CA THR A 331 10.55 31.36 7.64
C THR A 331 10.24 30.12 6.81
N VAL A 332 9.64 30.30 5.62
CA VAL A 332 9.38 29.23 4.64
C VAL A 332 10.66 28.45 4.25
N PHE A 333 11.83 29.09 4.28
CA PHE A 333 13.10 28.43 4.02
C PHE A 333 13.89 28.10 5.29
N LYS A 334 13.79 28.95 6.32
CA LYS A 334 14.59 28.82 7.55
C LYS A 334 14.03 27.80 8.55
N ASP A 335 12.71 27.75 8.68
CA ASP A 335 12.04 26.84 9.61
C ASP A 335 10.76 26.25 8.99
N PRO A 336 10.87 25.40 7.94
CA PRO A 336 9.70 24.87 7.24
C PRO A 336 8.73 24.06 8.11
N LYS A 337 9.22 23.52 9.22
CA LYS A 337 8.45 22.72 10.20
C LYS A 337 7.59 23.57 11.14
N SER A 338 7.77 24.89 11.16
CA SER A 338 6.98 25.79 12.03
C SER A 338 5.54 25.96 11.57
N PHE A 339 5.22 25.55 10.34
CA PHE A 339 3.89 25.69 9.76
C PHE A 339 2.98 24.52 10.15
N SER A 340 1.68 24.79 10.31
CA SER A 340 0.69 23.73 10.47
C SER A 340 0.67 22.82 9.24
N PHE A 341 0.13 21.61 9.38
CA PHE A 341 0.01 20.67 8.27
C PHE A 341 -0.75 21.28 7.07
N GLU A 342 -1.83 22.02 7.32
CA GLU A 342 -2.66 22.65 6.29
C GLU A 342 -1.86 23.70 5.52
N VAL A 343 -1.18 24.59 6.23
CA VAL A 343 -0.38 25.66 5.63
C VAL A 343 0.83 25.09 4.90
N GLY A 344 1.55 24.16 5.53
CA GLY A 344 2.69 23.47 4.93
C GLY A 344 2.30 22.68 3.67
N ARG A 345 1.11 22.06 3.65
CA ARG A 345 0.59 21.40 2.44
C ARG A 345 0.40 22.37 1.30
N GLU A 346 -0.20 23.54 1.55
CA GLU A 346 -0.40 24.52 0.48
C GLU A 346 0.95 25.04 -0.03
N ILE A 347 1.86 25.45 0.85
CA ILE A 347 3.17 26.00 0.47
C ILE A 347 4.03 24.93 -0.24
N TYR A 348 4.32 23.81 0.41
CA TYR A 348 5.36 22.89 -0.02
C TYR A 348 4.87 21.79 -0.98
N LEU A 349 3.58 21.42 -0.95
CA LEU A 349 3.04 20.36 -1.82
C LEU A 349 2.23 20.89 -3.01
N ASN A 350 1.57 22.05 -2.87
CA ASN A 350 0.69 22.59 -3.91
C ASN A 350 1.34 23.72 -4.71
N HIS A 351 2.10 24.60 -4.06
CA HIS A 351 2.66 25.82 -4.70
C HIS A 351 4.16 25.80 -4.97
N GLN A 352 4.86 24.74 -4.59
CA GLN A 352 6.28 24.55 -4.87
C GLN A 352 6.49 23.70 -6.13
N ASN A 353 7.03 24.33 -7.18
CA ASN A 353 7.63 23.67 -8.35
C ASN A 353 9.15 23.88 -8.30
N VAL A 354 9.90 23.12 -9.10
CA VAL A 354 11.36 23.11 -9.02
C VAL A 354 11.99 23.27 -10.39
N ARG A 355 13.01 24.14 -10.51
CA ARG A 355 13.95 24.17 -11.62
C ARG A 355 15.27 23.58 -11.12
N ILE A 356 15.61 22.39 -11.57
CA ILE A 356 16.74 21.61 -11.07
C ILE A 356 18.06 22.23 -11.50
N ASN A 357 19.00 22.34 -10.56
CA ASN A 357 20.40 22.63 -10.85
C ASN A 357 21.06 21.38 -11.48
N LEU A 358 21.28 21.42 -12.79
CA LEU A 358 21.77 20.26 -13.54
C LEU A 358 23.19 19.84 -13.16
N ALA A 359 24.04 20.75 -12.67
CA ALA A 359 25.40 20.40 -12.25
C ALA A 359 25.36 19.52 -10.99
N ARG A 360 24.62 19.96 -9.97
CA ARG A 360 24.42 19.20 -8.73
C ARG A 360 23.64 17.91 -8.99
N PHE A 361 22.60 17.97 -9.80
CA PHE A 361 21.78 16.80 -10.11
C PHE A 361 22.56 15.74 -10.92
N ARG A 362 23.50 16.17 -11.79
CA ARG A 362 24.39 15.25 -12.51
C ARG A 362 25.21 14.39 -11.54
N GLU A 363 25.70 14.96 -10.42
CA GLU A 363 26.44 14.21 -9.41
C GLU A 363 25.59 13.07 -8.82
N THR A 364 24.34 13.35 -8.43
CA THR A 364 23.39 12.32 -7.95
C THR A 364 23.12 11.26 -9.01
N MET A 365 23.03 11.64 -10.29
CA MET A 365 22.77 10.70 -11.37
C MET A 365 23.98 9.82 -11.71
N VAL A 366 25.20 10.33 -11.51
CA VAL A 366 26.44 9.55 -11.61
C VAL A 366 26.51 8.52 -10.49
N GLU A 367 26.18 8.90 -9.26
CA GLU A 367 26.06 7.96 -8.14
C GLU A 367 24.98 6.89 -8.39
N ALA A 368 23.82 7.31 -8.91
CA ALA A 368 22.77 6.35 -9.29
C ALA A 368 23.25 5.37 -10.37
N LEU A 369 24.05 5.84 -11.33
CA LEU A 369 24.62 5.00 -12.39
C LEU A 369 25.60 3.98 -11.81
N SER A 370 26.54 4.41 -10.96
CA SER A 370 27.54 3.51 -10.39
C SER A 370 26.90 2.36 -9.59
N ILE A 371 25.88 2.66 -8.78
CA ILE A 371 25.16 1.62 -8.01
C ILE A 371 24.55 0.54 -8.91
N VAL A 372 23.94 0.95 -10.03
CA VAL A 372 23.24 0.01 -10.92
C VAL A 372 24.15 -0.67 -11.95
N GLU A 373 25.40 -0.21 -12.08
CA GLU A 373 26.47 -0.86 -12.86
C GLU A 373 27.27 -1.86 -12.00
N ASP A 374 27.56 -1.52 -10.74
CA ASP A 374 28.22 -2.44 -9.78
C ASP A 374 27.37 -3.70 -9.52
N SER A 375 26.06 -3.60 -9.75
CA SER A 375 25.12 -4.70 -9.66
C SER A 375 25.22 -5.74 -10.79
N ASP A 376 26.08 -5.52 -11.80
CA ASP A 376 26.31 -6.45 -12.93
C ASP A 376 27.33 -7.57 -12.65
N ILE A 377 27.85 -7.66 -11.41
CA ILE A 377 28.87 -8.63 -10.97
C ILE A 377 28.23 -9.90 -10.37
#